data_AF-A0A5Q4G6K1-F1
#
_entry.id   AF-A0A5Q4G6K1-F1
#
_cell.length_a   1.000
_cell.length_b   1.000
_cell.length_c   1.000
_cell.angle_alpha   90.00
_cell.angle_beta   90.00
_cell.angle_gamma   90.00
#
_symmetry.space_group_name_H-M   'P 1'
#
loop_
_entity.id
_entity.type
_entity.pdbx_description
1 polymer ?
#
loop_
_entity_poly.entity_id
_entity_poly.type
_entity_poly.pdbx_seq_one_letter_code
_entity_poly.pdbx_strand_id
1 'polypeptide(L)'
;LLALIVFVVANQIEAHLLSPMILGKSTDIHPVTVLISILIGIGFLGILGAFIAVPIAAMAKVVLEEYVLTRPAYQEPEEGGDPPEGGGVAAPG
;
A
#
# COMPACT_ATOMS: atom_id res chain seq x y z
N LEU A 1 6.59 39.77 -2.55
CA LEU A 1 7.61 38.76 -2.18
C LEU A 1 7.25 38.01 -0.90
N LEU A 2 7.03 38.72 0.23
CA LEU A 2 6.68 38.08 1.52
C LEU A 2 5.45 37.16 1.46
N ALA A 3 4.36 37.60 0.83
CA ALA A 3 3.17 36.77 0.67
C ALA A 3 3.43 35.47 -0.11
N LEU A 4 4.32 35.51 -1.11
CA LEU A 4 4.68 34.35 -1.92
C LEU A 4 5.55 33.37 -1.13
N ILE A 5 6.46 33.87 -0.28
CA ILE A 5 7.25 33.05 0.64
C ILE A 5 6.34 32.35 1.64
N VAL A 6 5.41 33.08 2.26
CA VAL A 6 4.44 32.51 3.22
C VAL A 6 3.54 31.47 2.53
N PHE A 7 3.07 31.75 1.31
CA PHE A 7 2.27 30.81 0.53
C PHE A 7 3.04 29.52 0.23
N VAL A 8 4.29 29.60 -0.24
CA VAL A 8 5.12 28.41 -0.51
C VAL A 8 5.37 27.62 0.77
N VAL A 9 5.68 28.27 1.89
CA VAL A 9 5.91 27.59 3.17
C VAL A 9 4.64 26.90 3.68
N ALA A 10 3.49 27.55 3.57
CA ALA A 10 2.21 26.96 3.95
C ALA A 10 1.87 25.73 3.08
N ASN A 11 2.04 25.83 1.76
CA ASN A 11 1.83 24.70 0.85
C ASN A 11 2.79 23.54 1.12
N GLN A 12 4.04 23.81 1.49
CA GLN A 12 5.00 22.77 1.86
C GLN A 12 4.55 22.01 3.12
N ILE A 13 4.03 22.70 4.13
CA ILE A 13 3.47 22.08 5.34
C ILE A 13 2.25 21.23 4.99
N GLU A 14 1.37 21.75 4.15
CA GLU A 14 0.16 21.04 3.72
C GLU A 14 0.50 19.78 2.91
N ALA A 15 1.45 19.88 1.99
CA ALA A 15 1.90 18.76 1.16
C ALA A 15 2.65 17.68 1.95
N HIS A 16 3.46 18.03 2.95
CA HIS A 16 4.30 17.06 3.67
C HIS A 16 3.71 16.55 4.99
N LEU A 17 2.85 17.29 5.68
CA LEU A 17 2.29 16.89 6.97
C LEU A 17 0.79 16.61 6.91
N LEU A 18 0.02 17.51 6.29
CA LEU A 18 -1.44 17.33 6.23
C LEU A 18 -1.80 16.24 5.22
N SER A 19 -1.11 16.21 4.07
CA SER A 19 -1.34 15.18 3.05
C SER A 19 -1.20 13.76 3.59
N PRO A 20 -0.10 13.33 4.25
CA PRO A 20 -0.01 11.97 4.78
C PRO A 20 -0.97 11.69 5.95
N MET A 21 -1.28 12.71 6.76
CA MET A 21 -2.19 12.57 7.91
C MET A 21 -3.66 12.39 7.48
N ILE A 22 -4.05 12.95 6.33
CA ILE A 22 -5.42 12.91 5.81
C ILE A 22 -5.59 11.78 4.78
N LEU A 23 -4.58 11.53 3.92
CA LEU A 23 -4.69 10.58 2.81
C LEU A 23 -4.40 9.13 3.20
N GLY A 24 -4.06 8.85 4.46
CA GLY A 24 -4.10 7.53 5.11
C GLY A 24 -3.79 6.34 4.21
N LYS A 25 -2.53 5.89 4.23
CA LYS A 25 -1.92 4.71 3.56
C LYS A 25 -1.40 4.98 2.15
N SER A 26 -0.07 5.10 2.06
CA SER A 26 0.68 5.01 0.82
C SER A 26 0.29 3.72 0.09
N THR A 27 -0.07 3.85 -1.18
CA THR A 27 -0.28 2.68 -2.03
C THR A 27 1.08 1.99 -2.21
N ASP A 28 1.31 0.86 -1.54
CA ASP A 28 2.52 0.02 -1.68
C ASP A 28 2.58 -0.62 -3.07
N ILE A 29 2.74 0.20 -4.11
CA ILE A 29 2.93 -0.29 -5.48
C ILE A 29 4.38 -0.71 -5.58
N HIS A 30 4.59 -2.01 -5.78
CA HIS A 30 5.92 -2.54 -5.97
C HIS A 30 6.61 -1.84 -7.17
N PRO A 31 7.84 -1.31 -7.03
CA PRO A 31 8.51 -0.51 -8.07
C PRO A 31 8.61 -1.23 -9.42
N VAL A 32 8.74 -2.56 -9.40
CA VAL A 32 8.81 -3.38 -10.62
C VAL A 32 7.49 -3.34 -11.40
N THR A 33 6.34 -3.27 -10.74
CA THR A 33 5.03 -3.22 -11.43
C THR A 33 4.90 -1.92 -12.21
N VAL A 34 5.33 -0.80 -11.62
CA VAL A 34 5.37 0.51 -12.28
C VAL A 34 6.33 0.48 -13.47
N LEU A 35 7.52 -0.09 -13.30
CA LEU A 35 8.51 -0.23 -14.37
C LEU A 35 7.96 -1.03 -15.55
N ILE A 36 7.34 -2.18 -15.30
CA ILE A 36 6.73 -3.02 -16.34
C ILE A 36 5.62 -2.24 -17.07
N SER A 37 4.74 -1.56 -16.34
CA SER A 37 3.69 -0.75 -16.95
C SER A 37 4.26 0.36 -17.83
N ILE A 38 5.31 1.06 -17.38
CA ILE A 38 6.00 2.09 -18.18
C ILE A 38 6.58 1.49 -19.45
N LEU A 39 7.30 0.38 -19.36
CA LEU A 39 7.89 -0.30 -20.52
C LEU A 39 6.82 -0.68 -21.55
N ILE A 40 5.68 -1.21 -21.09
CA ILE A 40 4.54 -1.53 -21.93
C ILE A 40 3.99 -0.24 -22.58
N GLY A 41 3.74 0.82 -21.80
CA GLY A 41 3.22 2.09 -22.28
C GLY A 41 4.11 2.76 -23.32
N ILE A 42 5.44 2.72 -23.11
CA ILE A 42 6.43 3.22 -24.09
C ILE A 42 6.27 2.50 -25.42
N GLY A 43 6.05 1.19 -25.42
CA GLY A 43 5.86 0.40 -26.64
C GLY A 43 4.63 0.79 -27.47
N PHE A 44 3.56 1.30 -26.84
CA PHE A 44 2.33 1.67 -27.53
C PHE A 44 2.32 3.12 -28.02
N LEU A 45 2.72 4.08 -27.18
CA LEU A 45 2.56 5.53 -27.42
C LEU A 45 3.84 6.33 -27.14
N GLY A 46 4.98 5.67 -26.94
CA GLY A 46 6.24 6.32 -26.60
C GLY A 46 6.20 7.03 -25.24
N ILE A 47 6.80 8.22 -25.15
CA ILE A 47 6.88 9.01 -23.91
C ILE A 47 5.50 9.32 -23.30
N LEU A 48 4.49 9.55 -24.15
CA LEU A 48 3.11 9.79 -23.70
C LEU A 48 2.51 8.54 -23.04
N GLY A 49 2.83 7.36 -23.58
CA GLY A 49 2.43 6.09 -22.98
C GLY A 49 3.08 5.83 -21.63
N ALA A 50 4.34 6.24 -21.43
CA ALA A 50 5.00 6.17 -20.12
C ALA A 50 4.27 7.01 -19.05
N PHE A 51 3.85 8.22 -19.41
CA PHE A 51 3.16 9.12 -18.49
C PHE A 51 1.81 8.55 -18.04
N ILE A 52 1.04 7.99 -18.97
CA ILE A 52 -0.27 7.41 -18.70
C ILE A 52 -0.16 6.02 -18.04
N ALA A 53 0.94 5.29 -18.25
CA ALA A 53 1.13 3.96 -17.69
C ALA A 53 1.10 3.93 -16.15
N VAL A 54 1.67 4.95 -15.49
CA VAL A 54 1.74 5.02 -14.02
C VAL A 54 0.35 5.09 -13.37
N PRO A 55 -0.55 6.03 -13.73
CA PRO A 55 -1.89 6.07 -13.14
C PRO A 55 -2.72 4.83 -13.50
N ILE A 56 -2.55 4.24 -14.69
CA ILE A 56 -3.22 2.98 -15.06
C ILE A 56 -2.76 1.83 -14.15
N ALA A 57 -1.45 1.70 -13.91
CA ALA A 57 -0.91 0.68 -13.02
C ALA A 57 -1.46 0.82 -11.60
N ALA A 58 -1.58 2.06 -11.12
CA ALA A 58 -2.16 2.35 -9.81
C ALA A 58 -3.65 1.97 -9.73
N MET A 59 -4.46 2.33 -10.73
CA MET A 59 -5.86 1.92 -10.79
C MET A 59 -6.00 0.39 -10.86
N ALA A 60 -5.19 -0.27 -11.69
CA ALA A 60 -5.20 -1.73 -11.81
C ALA A 60 -4.88 -2.41 -10.48
N LYS A 61 -3.90 -1.91 -9.72
CA LYS A 61 -3.61 -2.42 -8.37
C LYS A 61 -4.80 -2.31 -7.44
N VAL A 62 -5.43 -1.13 -7.37
CA VAL A 62 -6.58 -0.91 -6.48
C VAL A 62 -7.72 -1.87 -6.82
N VAL A 63 -8.03 -2.02 -8.11
CA VAL A 63 -9.05 -2.97 -8.58
C VAL A 63 -8.67 -4.40 -8.22
N LEU A 64 -7.41 -4.81 -8.40
CA LEU A 64 -6.95 -6.15 -8.05
C LEU A 64 -7.00 -6.40 -6.53
N GLU A 65 -6.61 -5.43 -5.70
CA GLU A 65 -6.67 -5.55 -4.24
C GLU A 65 -8.12 -5.66 -3.75
N GLU A 66 -9.01 -4.83 -4.29
CA GLU A 66 -10.42 -4.82 -3.89
C GLU A 66 -11.17 -6.07 -4.36
N TYR A 67 -10.95 -6.52 -5.61
CA TYR A 67 -11.69 -7.65 -6.18
C TYR A 67 -11.05 -9.02 -5.92
N VAL A 68 -9.73 -9.13 -5.76
CA VAL A 68 -9.02 -10.42 -5.64
C VAL A 68 -8.61 -10.73 -4.20
N LEU A 69 -8.43 -9.73 -3.33
CA LEU A 69 -7.88 -9.91 -1.98
C LEU A 69 -8.87 -9.61 -0.84
N THR A 70 -10.18 -9.79 -1.06
CA THR A 70 -11.10 -9.99 0.07
C THR A 70 -11.01 -11.42 0.59
N ARG A 71 -9.92 -11.72 1.30
CA ARG A 71 -9.93 -12.66 2.43
C ARG A 71 -9.11 -12.03 3.55
N PRO A 72 -9.75 -11.55 4.63
CA PRO A 72 -9.05 -11.33 5.89
C PRO A 72 -8.67 -12.72 6.43
N ALA A 73 -7.58 -13.27 5.92
CA ALA A 73 -7.03 -14.53 6.38
C ALA A 73 -6.06 -14.21 7.53
N TYR A 74 -6.53 -14.50 8.74
CA TYR A 74 -5.77 -14.53 9.99
C TYR A 74 -5.24 -13.18 10.51
N GLN A 75 -6.12 -12.44 11.19
CA GLN A 75 -5.72 -11.90 12.49
C GLN A 75 -5.42 -13.12 13.37
N GLU A 76 -4.15 -13.43 13.58
CA GLU A 76 -3.77 -14.29 14.69
C GLU A 76 -4.28 -13.61 15.96
N PRO A 77 -5.11 -14.28 16.79
CA PRO A 77 -5.36 -13.79 18.13
C PRO A 77 -4.01 -13.74 18.83
N GLU A 78 -3.63 -12.53 19.23
CA GLU A 78 -2.51 -12.22 20.12
C GLU A 78 -2.24 -13.40 21.06
N GLU A 79 -1.07 -14.00 20.89
CA GLU A 79 -0.46 -15.00 21.77
C GLU A 79 -0.52 -14.48 23.21
N GLY A 80 -1.51 -14.95 23.96
CA GLY A 80 -1.83 -14.44 25.28
C GLY A 80 -2.81 -15.34 26.01
N GLY A 81 -2.49 -16.64 26.09
CA GLY A 81 -3.24 -17.61 26.87
C GLY A 81 -2.70 -19.02 26.62
N ASP A 82 -2.09 -19.60 27.66
CA ASP A 82 -1.40 -20.89 27.62
C ASP A 82 -2.18 -22.01 26.92
N PRO A 83 -1.50 -22.90 26.17
CA PRO A 83 -2.15 -24.06 25.58
C PRO A 83 -2.66 -25.02 26.68
N PRO A 84 -3.80 -25.69 26.48
CA PRO A 84 -4.26 -26.72 27.39
C PRO A 84 -3.22 -27.86 27.40
N GLU A 85 -2.60 -28.09 28.55
CA GLU A 85 -1.75 -29.26 28.81
C GLU A 85 -2.54 -30.53 28.46
N GLY A 86 -2.21 -31.09 27.29
CA GLY A 86 -2.81 -32.29 26.77
C GLY A 86 -2.58 -33.45 27.74
N GLY A 87 -3.69 -34.06 28.15
CA GLY A 87 -3.66 -35.30 28.90
C GLY A 87 -2.98 -36.44 28.15
N GLY A 88 -2.24 -37.24 28.91
CA GLY A 88 -2.31 -38.69 28.79
C GLY A 88 -0.98 -39.41 28.56
N VAL A 89 -0.27 -39.78 29.65
CA VAL A 89 0.50 -41.04 29.70
C VAL A 89 0.51 -41.61 31.13
N ALA A 90 -0.17 -42.76 31.29
CA ALA A 90 0.10 -43.91 32.17
C ALA A 90 0.00 -43.82 33.73
N ALA A 91 -1.03 -44.50 34.27
CA ALA A 91 -0.94 -45.33 35.49
C ALA A 91 0.18 -46.41 35.33
N PRO A 92 0.82 -47.04 36.35
CA PRO A 92 0.26 -47.53 37.64
C PRO A 92 1.19 -47.43 38.88
N GLY A 93 0.65 -47.71 40.08
CA GLY A 93 1.40 -47.89 41.33
C GLY A 93 0.55 -47.68 42.57
#